data_AF-A0A949BFZ4-F1
#
_entry.id   AF-A0A949BFZ4-F1
#
_cell.length_a   1.000
_cell.length_b   1.000
_cell.length_c   1.000
_cell.angle_alpha   90.00
_cell.angle_beta   90.00
_cell.angle_gamma   90.00
#
_symmetry.space_group_name_H-M   'P 1'
#
loop_
_entity.id
_entity.type
_entity.pdbx_description
1 polymer ?
#
loop_
_entity_poly.entity_id
_entity_poly.type
_entity_poly.pdbx_seq_one_letter_code
_entity_poly.pdbx_strand_id
1 'polypeptide(L)'
;MKQPLIRTIYLYLFTLIGLVLITIGSVNLINLGLKRFIFTKADQELNYNLRPSFPMIIGEKETTGEDFISAMDKCQDRCDLTSEQKTQIASWLADYQNWQQQEKQFDYLTQQRQRELSLALSLIIVGLPLYLYHWTMIKKETGKEA
;
A
#
# COMPACT_ATOMS: atom_id res chain seq x y z
N MET A 1 -36.37 34.61 -12.67
CA MET A 1 -35.14 33.85 -12.33
C MET A 1 -35.30 32.42 -12.83
N LYS A 2 -34.77 32.12 -14.01
CA LYS A 2 -35.02 30.85 -14.71
C LYS A 2 -33.96 29.84 -14.24
N GLN A 3 -34.38 28.62 -13.90
CA GLN A 3 -33.60 27.43 -13.49
C GLN A 3 -33.43 27.12 -11.97
N PRO A 4 -34.48 27.16 -11.11
CA PRO A 4 -34.39 26.65 -9.74
C PRO A 4 -34.01 25.14 -9.70
N LEU A 5 -34.51 24.37 -10.67
CA LEU A 5 -34.24 22.94 -10.83
C LEU A 5 -32.75 22.62 -10.98
N ILE A 6 -32.01 23.38 -11.80
CA ILE A 6 -30.56 23.17 -12.01
C ILE A 6 -29.80 23.34 -10.70
N ARG A 7 -30.15 24.37 -9.93
CA ARG A 7 -29.51 24.64 -8.64
C ARG A 7 -29.79 23.52 -7.64
N THR A 8 -31.02 23.05 -7.56
CA THR A 8 -31.39 21.93 -6.69
C THR A 8 -30.61 20.67 -7.07
N ILE A 9 -30.58 20.29 -8.35
CA ILE A 9 -29.82 19.13 -8.83
C ILE A 9 -28.33 19.28 -8.46
N TYR A 10 -27.72 20.45 -8.67
CA TYR A 10 -26.34 20.73 -8.29
C TYR A 10 -26.10 20.49 -6.79
N LEU A 11 -26.93 21.06 -5.92
CA LEU A 11 -26.74 20.94 -4.47
C LEU A 11 -26.82 19.48 -4.00
N TYR A 12 -27.79 18.71 -4.48
CA TYR A 12 -27.92 17.30 -4.14
C TYR A 12 -26.77 16.45 -4.68
N LEU A 13 -26.33 16.70 -5.92
CA LEU A 13 -25.21 16.00 -6.52
C LEU A 13 -23.91 16.22 -5.74
N PHE A 14 -23.60 17.46 -5.37
CA PHE A 14 -22.40 17.76 -4.58
C PHE A 14 -22.48 17.26 -3.14
N THR A 15 -23.68 17.25 -2.54
CA THR A 15 -23.90 16.62 -1.24
C THR A 15 -23.63 15.12 -1.31
N LEU A 16 -24.12 14.44 -2.35
CA LEU A 16 -23.88 13.02 -2.58
C LEU A 16 -22.40 12.72 -2.76
N ILE A 17 -21.69 13.51 -3.58
CA ILE A 17 -20.25 13.36 -3.78
C ILE A 17 -19.50 13.51 -2.45
N GLY A 18 -19.80 14.56 -1.68
CA GLY A 18 -19.18 14.77 -0.37
C GLY A 18 -19.39 13.59 0.58
N LEU A 19 -20.63 13.07 0.64
CA LEU A 19 -20.97 11.92 1.45
C LEU A 19 -20.22 10.65 1.02
N VAL A 20 -20.08 10.41 -0.29
CA VAL A 20 -19.33 9.28 -0.85
C VAL A 20 -17.85 9.36 -0.44
N LEU A 21 -17.22 10.54 -0.55
CA LEU A 21 -15.83 10.73 -0.15
C LEU A 21 -15.62 10.44 1.34
N ILE A 22 -16.49 10.96 2.21
CA ILE A 22 -16.45 10.70 3.66
C ILE A 22 -16.60 9.21 3.94
N THR A 23 -17.53 8.54 3.25
CA THR A 23 -17.81 7.12 3.45
C THR A 23 -16.59 6.27 3.07
N ILE A 24 -16.00 6.50 1.88
CA ILE A 24 -14.80 5.79 1.43
C ILE A 24 -13.64 6.02 2.39
N GLY A 25 -13.39 7.27 2.79
CA GLY A 25 -12.34 7.58 3.76
C GLY A 25 -12.54 6.89 5.09
N SER A 26 -13.78 6.85 5.60
CA SER A 26 -14.11 6.20 6.86
C SER A 26 -13.90 4.68 6.80
N VAL A 27 -14.32 4.03 5.71
CA VAL A 27 -14.08 2.59 5.49
C VAL A 27 -12.59 2.27 5.47
N ASN A 28 -11.77 3.09 4.81
CA ASN A 28 -10.31 2.89 4.79
C ASN A 28 -9.69 3.04 6.19
N LEU A 29 -10.13 4.00 7.01
CA LEU A 29 -9.65 4.12 8.40
C LEU A 29 -10.02 2.90 9.24
N ILE A 30 -11.25 2.40 9.09
CA ILE A 30 -11.71 1.19 9.79
C ILE A 30 -10.87 -0.01 9.35
N ASN A 31 -10.67 -0.18 8.05
CA ASN A 31 -9.84 -1.25 7.49
C ASN A 31 -8.41 -1.21 8.05
N LEU A 32 -7.78 -0.03 8.07
CA LEU A 32 -6.46 0.16 8.65
C LEU A 32 -6.42 -0.19 10.15
N GLY A 33 -7.45 0.21 10.91
CA GLY A 33 -7.59 -0.14 12.32
C GLY A 33 -7.73 -1.64 12.54
N LEU A 34 -8.58 -2.30 11.75
CA LEU A 34 -8.77 -3.76 11.80
C LEU A 34 -7.46 -4.49 11.51
N LYS A 35 -6.73 -4.11 10.47
CA LYS A 35 -5.40 -4.67 10.14
C LYS A 35 -4.37 -4.45 11.25
N ARG A 36 -4.44 -3.32 11.96
CA ARG A 36 -3.50 -3.01 13.04
C ARG A 36 -3.80 -3.77 14.34
N PHE A 37 -5.07 -3.91 14.71
CA PHE A 37 -5.46 -4.41 16.04
C PHE A 37 -6.04 -5.83 16.05
N ILE A 38 -6.70 -6.26 14.97
CA ILE A 38 -7.36 -7.57 14.89
C ILE A 38 -6.60 -8.51 13.95
N PHE A 39 -6.27 -8.04 12.74
CA PHE A 39 -5.61 -8.84 11.71
C PHE A 39 -4.15 -8.44 11.51
N THR A 40 -3.34 -8.57 12.56
CA THR A 40 -1.94 -8.10 12.60
C THR A 40 -1.03 -8.66 11.50
N LYS A 41 -1.44 -9.78 10.86
CA LYS A 41 -0.72 -10.43 9.75
C LYS A 41 -1.29 -10.13 8.35
N ALA A 42 -2.35 -9.34 8.23
CA ALA A 42 -3.05 -9.14 6.94
C ALA A 42 -2.18 -8.48 5.85
N ASP A 43 -1.17 -7.70 6.23
CA ASP A 43 -0.27 -7.02 5.28
C ASP A 43 1.12 -7.71 5.18
N GLN A 44 1.30 -8.87 5.81
CA GLN A 44 2.61 -9.52 5.94
C GLN A 44 3.20 -9.95 4.59
N GLU A 45 2.36 -10.16 3.58
CA GLU A 45 2.75 -10.51 2.21
C GLU A 45 3.58 -9.40 1.52
N LEU A 46 3.36 -8.12 1.85
CA LEU A 46 4.16 -7.04 1.27
C LEU A 46 5.64 -7.12 1.63
N ASN A 47 6.02 -7.84 2.69
CA ASN A 47 7.42 -8.07 3.05
C ASN A 47 8.15 -8.95 2.04
N TYR A 48 7.41 -9.91 1.47
CA TYR A 48 8.00 -10.95 0.63
C TYR A 48 8.37 -10.43 -0.77
N ASN A 49 7.65 -9.43 -1.27
CA ASN A 49 7.78 -8.95 -2.65
C ASN A 49 8.99 -8.01 -2.90
N LEU A 50 9.73 -7.64 -1.85
CA LEU A 50 10.91 -6.76 -1.96
C LEU A 50 12.24 -7.54 -1.97
N ARG A 51 12.20 -8.87 -1.92
CA ARG A 51 13.41 -9.71 -1.93
C ARG A 51 14.07 -9.66 -3.33
N PRO A 52 15.40 -9.48 -3.43
CA PRO A 52 16.08 -9.61 -4.71
C PRO A 52 15.80 -11.00 -5.28
N SER A 53 15.48 -11.07 -6.56
CA SER A 53 15.27 -12.34 -7.25
C SER A 53 16.52 -13.20 -7.10
N PHE A 54 16.39 -14.39 -6.53
CA PHE A 54 17.47 -15.37 -6.52
C PHE A 54 17.84 -15.74 -7.95
N PRO A 55 19.13 -15.95 -8.27
CA PRO A 55 19.50 -16.55 -9.54
C PRO A 55 18.85 -17.93 -9.58
N MET A 56 17.78 -18.05 -10.36
CA MET A 56 17.04 -19.29 -10.43
C MET A 56 17.94 -20.34 -11.10
N ILE A 57 18.12 -21.44 -10.36
CA ILE A 57 18.63 -22.77 -10.73
C ILE A 57 20.06 -23.09 -10.27
N ILE A 58 20.14 -23.72 -9.08
CA ILE A 58 21.13 -24.75 -8.74
C ILE A 58 20.35 -26.01 -8.35
N GLY A 59 20.08 -26.88 -9.32
CA GLY A 59 19.30 -28.10 -9.10
C GLY A 59 17.79 -27.90 -8.92
N GLU A 60 17.05 -28.99 -8.99
CA GLU A 60 15.60 -29.09 -9.20
C GLU A 60 14.71 -28.66 -8.00
N LYS A 61 15.23 -27.90 -7.02
CA LYS A 61 14.47 -27.50 -5.83
C LYS A 61 14.45 -25.99 -5.61
N GLU A 62 13.27 -25.47 -5.27
CA GLU A 62 13.10 -24.15 -4.67
C GLU A 62 14.04 -24.06 -3.46
N THR A 63 15.02 -23.17 -3.56
CA THR A 63 16.04 -22.95 -2.53
C THR A 63 15.83 -21.55 -1.96
N THR A 64 15.79 -21.45 -0.63
CA THR A 64 15.81 -20.14 0.03
C THR A 64 17.19 -19.50 -0.16
N GLY A 65 17.31 -18.19 0.08
CA GLY A 65 18.61 -17.52 0.03
C GLY A 65 19.65 -18.09 0.97
N GLU A 66 19.20 -18.60 2.12
CA GLU A 66 20.05 -19.28 3.09
C GLU A 66 20.52 -20.64 2.55
N ASP A 67 19.65 -21.37 1.85
CA ASP A 67 20.00 -22.63 1.19
C ASP A 67 21.02 -22.42 0.07
N PHE A 68 20.86 -21.35 -0.72
CA PHE A 68 21.80 -20.99 -1.78
C PHE A 68 23.16 -20.59 -1.18
N ILE A 69 23.18 -19.74 -0.15
CA ILE A 69 24.42 -19.34 0.53
C ILE A 69 25.10 -20.56 1.15
N SER A 70 24.36 -21.47 1.79
CA SER A 70 24.92 -22.71 2.35
C SER A 70 25.43 -23.66 1.26
N ALA A 71 24.74 -23.76 0.13
CA ALA A 71 25.20 -24.54 -1.01
C ALA A 71 26.49 -23.96 -1.60
N MET A 72 26.61 -22.64 -1.68
CA MET A 72 27.82 -21.95 -2.16
C MET A 72 28.99 -22.06 -1.20
N ASP A 73 28.75 -21.94 0.10
CA ASP A 73 29.75 -22.18 1.15
C ASP A 73 30.31 -23.62 1.09
N LYS A 74 29.44 -24.60 0.84
CA LYS A 74 29.83 -26.00 0.60
C LYS A 74 30.53 -26.22 -0.75
N CYS A 75 30.19 -25.42 -1.76
CA CYS A 75 30.71 -25.52 -3.12
C CYS A 75 32.12 -24.94 -3.29
N GLN A 76 32.55 -24.05 -2.38
CA GLN A 76 33.81 -23.27 -2.38
C GLN A 76 34.83 -23.66 -3.46
N ASP A 77 35.69 -24.65 -3.22
CA ASP A 77 36.71 -25.13 -4.18
C ASP A 77 36.32 -26.45 -4.86
N ARG A 78 35.15 -27.01 -4.54
CA ARG A 78 34.73 -28.35 -4.98
C ARG A 78 33.86 -28.32 -6.24
N CYS A 79 33.36 -27.15 -6.63
CA CYS A 79 32.48 -26.99 -7.77
C CYS A 79 33.23 -26.40 -8.97
N ASP A 80 33.12 -27.08 -10.12
CA ASP A 80 33.78 -26.69 -11.37
C ASP A 80 33.00 -25.56 -12.05
N LEU A 81 33.02 -24.38 -11.40
CA LEU A 81 32.29 -23.19 -11.85
C LEU A 81 33.11 -22.39 -12.86
N THR A 82 32.47 -21.91 -13.92
CA THR A 82 33.09 -20.99 -14.87
C THR A 82 33.37 -19.63 -14.19
N SER A 83 34.34 -18.88 -14.72
CA SER A 83 34.66 -17.53 -14.22
C SER A 83 33.46 -16.58 -14.25
N GLU A 84 32.58 -16.76 -15.23
CA GLU A 84 31.34 -15.99 -15.36
C GLU A 84 30.36 -16.31 -14.22
N GLN A 85 30.15 -17.60 -13.91
CA GLN A 85 29.29 -18.04 -12.81
C GLN A 85 29.79 -17.52 -11.45
N LYS A 86 31.11 -17.58 -11.21
CA LYS A 86 31.73 -17.03 -9.99
C LYS A 86 31.46 -15.53 -9.85
N THR A 87 31.50 -14.79 -10.96
CA THR A 87 31.24 -13.34 -10.98
C THR A 87 29.76 -13.04 -10.69
N GLN A 88 28.83 -13.79 -11.28
CA GLN A 88 27.39 -13.62 -11.03
C GLN A 88 27.03 -13.92 -9.58
N ILE A 89 27.58 -14.99 -8.99
CA ILE A 89 27.35 -15.37 -7.59
C ILE A 89 27.91 -14.28 -6.65
N ALA A 90 29.11 -13.76 -6.92
CA ALA A 90 29.72 -12.71 -6.12
C ALA A 90 28.92 -11.40 -6.17
N SER A 91 28.46 -10.99 -7.37
CA SER A 91 27.60 -9.81 -7.52
C SER A 91 26.29 -9.99 -6.76
N TRP A 92 25.64 -11.13 -6.91
CA TRP A 92 24.38 -11.42 -6.24
C TRP A 92 24.53 -11.45 -4.71
N LEU A 93 25.61 -12.03 -4.18
CA LEU A 93 25.87 -12.05 -2.73
C LEU A 93 26.02 -10.64 -2.16
N ALA A 94 26.72 -9.76 -2.87
CA ALA A 94 26.84 -8.35 -2.49
C ALA A 94 25.48 -7.65 -2.49
N ASP A 95 24.65 -7.86 -3.52
CA ASP A 95 23.29 -7.30 -3.60
C ASP A 95 22.38 -7.84 -2.49
N TYR A 96 22.47 -9.14 -2.17
CA TYR A 96 21.71 -9.78 -1.11
C TYR A 96 22.09 -9.25 0.28
N GLN A 97 23.39 -9.08 0.56
CA GLN A 97 23.89 -8.48 1.80
C GLN A 97 23.43 -7.03 1.94
N ASN A 98 23.53 -6.25 0.86
CA ASN A 98 23.04 -4.87 0.82
C ASN A 98 21.53 -4.81 1.07
N TRP A 99 20.76 -5.74 0.50
CA TRP A 99 19.32 -5.85 0.73
C TRP A 99 18.99 -6.22 2.18
N GLN A 100 19.65 -7.22 2.76
CA GLN A 100 19.43 -7.60 4.17
C GLN A 100 19.74 -6.45 5.15
N GLN A 101 20.74 -5.64 4.84
CA GLN A 101 21.05 -4.44 5.63
C GLN A 101 19.96 -3.36 5.48
N GLN A 102 19.46 -3.16 4.27
CA GLN A 102 18.40 -2.18 3.98
C GLN A 102 17.01 -2.62 4.47
N GLU A 103 16.68 -3.92 4.46
CA GLU A 103 15.40 -4.46 4.95
C GLU A 103 15.16 -4.08 6.43
N LYS A 104 16.22 -4.08 7.25
CA LYS A 104 16.15 -3.64 8.66
C LYS A 104 15.87 -2.14 8.81
N GLN A 105 16.14 -1.36 7.78
CA GLN A 105 15.99 0.09 7.80
C GLN A 105 14.63 0.56 7.25
N PHE A 106 14.00 -0.21 6.37
CA PHE A 106 12.75 0.17 5.72
C PHE A 106 11.54 -0.63 6.24
N ASP A 107 10.75 -0.01 7.11
CA ASP A 107 9.43 -0.51 7.50
C ASP A 107 8.40 -0.19 6.39
N TYR A 108 8.41 -0.98 5.33
CA TYR A 108 7.51 -0.90 4.18
C TYR A 108 6.03 -1.02 4.61
N LEU A 109 5.71 -1.78 5.67
CA LEU A 109 4.34 -1.85 6.22
C LEU A 109 3.92 -0.51 6.75
N THR A 110 4.78 0.13 7.54
CA THR A 110 4.48 1.45 8.10
C THR A 110 4.32 2.48 7.00
N GLN A 111 5.17 2.47 5.97
CA GLN A 111 5.02 3.38 4.83
C GLN A 111 3.69 3.18 4.08
N GLN A 112 3.30 1.94 3.82
CA GLN A 112 2.03 1.65 3.16
C GLN A 112 0.83 2.06 4.02
N ARG A 113 0.88 1.79 5.33
CA ARG A 113 -0.15 2.20 6.29
C ARG A 113 -0.26 3.71 6.38
N GLN A 114 0.86 4.43 6.35
CA GLN A 114 0.88 5.90 6.30
C GLN A 114 0.23 6.41 5.01
N ARG A 115 0.48 5.75 3.87
CA ARG A 115 -0.17 6.10 2.59
C ARG A 115 -1.69 5.87 2.64
N GLU A 116 -2.13 4.71 3.13
CA GLU A 116 -3.56 4.40 3.31
C GLU A 116 -4.24 5.42 4.24
N LEU A 117 -3.60 5.74 5.36
CA LEU A 117 -4.05 6.76 6.30
C LEU A 117 -4.14 8.14 5.65
N SER A 118 -3.09 8.55 4.93
CA SER A 118 -3.03 9.85 4.25
C SER A 118 -4.18 9.98 3.25
N LEU A 119 -4.42 8.96 2.43
CA LEU A 119 -5.52 8.96 1.45
C LEU A 119 -6.88 9.04 2.15
N ALA A 120 -7.09 8.24 3.19
CA ALA A 120 -8.34 8.23 3.94
C ALA A 120 -8.63 9.59 4.58
N LEU A 121 -7.62 10.22 5.18
CA LEU A 121 -7.74 11.57 5.75
C LEU A 121 -7.98 12.63 4.68
N SER A 122 -7.30 12.58 3.53
CA SER A 122 -7.56 13.51 2.42
C SER A 122 -9.01 13.45 1.95
N LEU A 123 -9.57 12.24 1.80
CA LEU A 123 -10.97 12.06 1.41
C LEU A 123 -11.95 12.66 2.42
N ILE A 124 -11.70 12.48 3.72
CA ILE A 124 -12.56 13.03 4.78
C ILE A 124 -12.41 14.56 4.86
N ILE A 125 -11.18 15.07 4.84
CA ILE A 125 -10.89 16.51 4.93
C ILE A 125 -11.52 17.29 3.76
N VAL A 126 -11.55 16.72 2.56
CA VAL A 126 -12.21 17.34 1.40
C VAL A 126 -13.71 17.07 1.38
N GLY A 127 -14.13 15.84 1.66
CA GLY A 127 -15.53 15.43 1.62
C GLY A 127 -16.39 16.09 2.68
N LEU A 128 -15.85 16.29 3.89
CA LEU A 128 -16.59 16.83 5.02
C LEU A 128 -17.05 18.28 4.81
N PRO A 129 -16.19 19.25 4.44
CA PRO A 129 -16.64 20.59 4.09
C PRO A 129 -17.60 20.60 2.91
N LEU A 130 -17.35 19.76 1.89
CA LEU A 130 -18.20 19.69 0.70
C LEU A 130 -19.62 19.26 1.07
N TYR A 131 -19.76 18.19 1.86
CA TYR A 131 -21.04 17.69 2.35
C TYR A 131 -21.74 18.73 3.24
N LEU A 132 -21.05 19.25 4.27
CA LEU A 132 -21.65 20.16 5.24
C LEU A 132 -22.13 21.46 4.58
N TYR A 133 -21.34 22.04 3.69
CA TYR A 133 -21.71 23.25 2.97
C TYR A 133 -22.99 23.04 2.14
N HIS A 134 -23.03 22.02 1.28
CA HIS A 134 -24.17 21.80 0.40
C HIS A 134 -25.41 21.36 1.18
N TRP A 135 -25.25 20.52 2.21
CA TRP A 135 -26.35 20.09 3.07
C TRP A 135 -26.99 21.25 3.85
N THR A 136 -26.18 22.14 4.42
CA THR A 136 -26.71 23.32 5.15
C THR A 136 -27.45 24.28 4.22
N MET A 137 -27.03 24.40 2.96
CA MET A 137 -27.75 25.18 1.94
C MET A 137 -29.10 24.55 1.60
N ILE A 138 -29.17 23.24 1.36
CA ILE A 138 -30.43 22.53 1.11
C ILE A 138 -31.40 22.71 2.29
N LYS A 139 -30.92 22.58 3.53
CA LYS A 139 -31.75 22.80 4.73
C LYS A 139 -32.29 24.23 4.82
N LYS A 140 -31.49 25.23 4.47
CA LYS A 140 -31.92 26.64 4.46
C LYS A 140 -32.96 26.92 3.38
N GLU A 141 -32.94 26.21 2.27
CA GLU A 141 -33.90 26.39 1.16
C GLU A 141 -35.21 25.68 1.46
N THR A 142 -35.15 24.40 1.85
CA THR A 142 -36.31 23.61 2.23
C THR A 142 -37.04 24.17 3.45
N GLY A 143 -36.32 24.72 4.44
CA GLY A 143 -36.90 25.37 5.61
C GLY A 143 -37.47 26.77 5.38
N LYS A 144 -37.26 27.37 4.19
CA LYS A 144 -37.89 28.65 3.79
C LYS A 144 -39.17 28.45 2.99
N GLU A 145 -39.39 27.24 2.47
CA GLU A 145 -40.58 26.88 1.67
C GLU A 145 -41.68 26.21 2.52
N ALA A 146 -41.42 25.93 3.80
CA ALA A 146 -42.37 25.43 4.80
C ALA A 146 -42.83 26.54 5.75
#